data_AF-C0N9L3-F1
#
_entry.id   AF-C0N9L3-F1
#
_cell.length_a   1.000
_cell.length_b   1.000
_cell.length_c   1.000
_cell.angle_alpha   90.00
_cell.angle_beta   90.00
_cell.angle_gamma   90.00
#
_symmetry.space_group_name_H-M   'P 1'
#
loop_
_entity.id
_entity.type
_entity.pdbx_description
1 polymer ?
#
loop_
_entity_poly.entity_id
_entity_poly.type
_entity_poly.pdbx_seq_one_letter_code
_entity_poly.pdbx_strand_id
1 'polypeptide(L)'
;MAFSAATGAHVLGACRGLTPWQGRLTLKLTPQVMESGLAIEFVPDSIELSRPDSSPGLLSKPAKLIADMLVLPRMKSVQIDLAGPLNSLDELIEQSLGPASSHDDEQSLIQRTHIARLQTEETGVRAWLAFQVRVPEPAEHVSEPTFNVSELAQWQTLEDELDGFLTTIISTLAHSTNSHALRIELLAVLLDARHAIAEALTVDDPEHDPVRELFLTTWERLRPLMSELEGLETPGLEADFKLAAFIAGGDALRALDALGPEYGFEITRDGLRKLARLLLAEAVPPSFTPLPLEVDPAFRDLFGFDASGEAEFTTVESTPHRDVSFGRVGAWLLPTAYADTVPPAVALKGLVPQLENLNHYLELVASLLEEQANAWLAKNNKMPDRMAERLDPLVRATAWKESCWRQLVGSSSDPQVLRSSGGAVGMMQINGRVWRKVYDLDRLVNEVDYNVNAGIDILTHYMLDYAIRKGEHEQPGGDDNLIKATYAAYNGGPGHLSRYRRDDTSSQLKAIDNAFWNHYTTIKAEQWPDISSCYAVGQ
;
A
#
# COMPACT_ATOMS: atom_id res chain seq x y z
N MET A 1 38.65 1.47 17.16
CA MET A 1 39.82 2.26 16.70
C MET A 1 41.10 1.50 17.00
N ALA A 2 42.18 1.68 16.22
CA ALA A 2 43.50 1.13 16.60
C ALA A 2 44.08 1.93 17.77
N PHE A 3 44.67 1.26 18.77
CA PHE A 3 45.23 1.90 19.96
C PHE A 3 46.61 1.33 20.28
N SER A 4 47.54 2.23 20.60
CA SER A 4 48.90 1.89 21.02
C SER A 4 49.22 2.63 22.31
N ALA A 5 49.71 1.92 23.32
CA ALA A 5 50.07 2.46 24.62
C ALA A 5 51.51 2.08 24.96
N ALA A 6 52.34 3.08 25.28
CA ALA A 6 53.71 2.86 25.73
C ALA A 6 53.86 3.35 27.18
N THR A 7 54.55 2.56 28.01
CA THR A 7 54.85 2.90 29.40
C THR A 7 56.34 2.91 29.62
N GLY A 8 56.88 3.95 30.27
CA GLY A 8 58.29 4.03 30.61
C GLY A 8 58.52 4.73 31.95
N ALA A 9 59.65 4.43 32.58
CA ALA A 9 60.13 5.08 33.79
C ALA A 9 61.48 5.74 33.52
N HIS A 10 61.72 6.89 34.15
CA HIS A 10 63.02 7.54 34.10
C HIS A 10 64.03 6.76 34.95
N VAL A 11 65.02 6.15 34.31
CA VAL A 11 66.10 5.40 34.95
C VAL A 11 67.44 5.88 34.39
N LEU A 12 68.33 6.36 35.27
CA LEU A 12 69.67 6.84 34.91
C LEU A 12 69.66 7.93 33.81
N GLY A 13 68.74 8.89 33.90
CA GLY A 13 68.65 10.01 32.97
C GLY A 13 67.96 9.72 31.63
N ALA A 14 67.50 8.49 31.38
CA ALA A 14 66.75 8.12 30.18
C ALA A 14 65.40 7.48 30.53
N CYS A 15 64.38 7.76 29.73
CA CYS A 15 63.09 7.06 29.83
C CYS A 15 63.24 5.66 29.23
N ARG A 16 63.08 4.61 30.05
CA ARG A 16 63.13 3.20 29.63
C ARG A 16 61.80 2.54 29.92
N GLY A 17 61.28 1.79 28.96
CA GLY A 17 59.94 1.21 29.01
C GLY A 17 59.83 -0.18 28.42
N LEU A 18 58.70 -0.82 28.69
CA LEU A 18 58.30 -2.08 28.05
C LEU A 18 57.96 -1.84 26.58
N THR A 19 57.89 -2.91 25.80
CA THR A 19 57.37 -2.86 24.43
C THR A 19 55.95 -2.25 24.41
N PRO A 20 55.63 -1.37 23.45
CA PRO A 20 54.29 -0.78 23.36
C PRO A 20 53.23 -1.87 23.23
N TRP A 21 52.16 -1.73 24.01
CA TRP A 21 50.95 -2.51 23.82
C TRP A 21 50.23 -2.00 22.58
N GLN A 22 49.75 -2.92 21.73
CA GLN A 22 48.96 -2.61 20.53
C GLN A 22 47.68 -3.43 20.52
N GLY A 23 46.57 -2.80 20.14
CA GLY A 23 45.28 -3.47 20.05
C GLY A 23 44.19 -2.57 19.50
N ARG A 24 42.93 -2.91 19.80
CA ARG A 24 41.77 -2.11 19.43
C ARG A 24 41.14 -1.52 20.69
N LEU A 25 40.66 -0.30 20.53
CA LEU A 25 39.88 0.44 21.50
C LEU A 25 38.45 0.53 21.01
N THR A 26 37.52 0.04 21.82
CA THR A 26 36.08 0.19 21.66
C THR A 26 35.59 1.18 22.72
N LEU A 27 34.92 2.23 22.27
CA LEU A 27 34.34 3.24 23.15
C LEU A 27 32.86 2.92 23.33
N LYS A 28 32.44 2.72 24.57
CA LYS A 28 31.03 2.60 24.91
C LYS A 28 30.48 4.00 25.20
N LEU A 29 29.39 4.35 24.53
CA LEU A 29 28.68 5.60 24.73
C LEU A 29 27.32 5.32 25.39
N THR A 30 26.89 6.19 26.30
CA THR A 30 25.57 6.14 26.91
C THR A 30 24.73 7.31 26.38
N PRO A 31 23.57 7.06 25.75
CA PRO A 31 22.69 8.12 25.28
C PRO A 31 21.97 8.81 26.44
N GLN A 32 21.86 10.13 26.38
CA GLN A 32 21.15 10.97 27.34
C GLN A 32 20.39 12.07 26.60
N VAL A 33 19.27 12.52 27.15
CA VAL A 33 18.52 13.66 26.61
C VAL A 33 19.22 14.95 27.04
N MET A 34 19.47 15.87 26.11
CA MET A 34 20.00 17.19 26.44
C MET A 34 18.96 18.02 27.20
N GLU A 35 19.39 19.02 27.99
CA GLU A 35 18.49 19.87 28.78
C GLU A 35 17.41 20.57 27.93
N SER A 36 17.70 20.85 26.66
CA SER A 36 16.71 21.40 25.72
C SER A 36 15.54 20.47 25.42
N GLY A 37 15.69 19.16 25.64
CA GLY A 37 14.73 18.15 25.20
C GLY A 37 14.69 17.90 23.69
N LEU A 38 15.54 18.59 22.92
CA LEU A 38 15.53 18.58 21.45
C LEU A 38 16.69 17.81 20.81
N ALA A 39 17.57 17.21 21.61
CA ALA A 39 18.74 16.51 21.12
C ALA A 39 19.14 15.35 22.03
N ILE A 40 19.77 14.34 21.44
CA ILE A 40 20.34 13.19 22.15
C ILE A 40 21.85 13.34 22.18
N GLU A 41 22.44 13.30 23.37
CA GLU A 41 23.88 13.30 23.57
C GLU A 41 24.37 11.90 23.94
N PHE A 42 25.35 11.39 23.19
CA PHE A 42 26.03 10.13 23.45
C PHE A 42 27.33 10.44 24.19
N VAL A 43 27.30 10.25 25.51
CA VAL A 43 28.41 10.57 26.40
C VAL A 43 29.34 9.37 26.52
N PRO A 44 30.68 9.55 26.43
CA PRO A 44 31.65 8.50 26.72
C PRO A 44 31.47 7.92 28.13
N ASP A 45 31.15 6.63 28.20
CA ASP A 45 30.91 5.92 29.46
C ASP A 45 32.14 5.11 29.89
N SER A 46 32.63 4.25 28.99
CA SER A 46 33.73 3.34 29.30
C SER A 46 34.53 2.94 28.06
N ILE A 47 35.78 2.51 28.30
CA ILE A 47 36.66 1.98 27.26
C ILE A 47 36.86 0.48 27.44
N GLU A 48 36.72 -0.26 26.35
CA GLU A 48 37.13 -1.64 26.25
C GLU A 48 38.34 -1.77 25.32
N LEU A 49 39.32 -2.55 25.78
CA LEU A 49 40.53 -2.83 25.02
C LEU A 49 40.57 -4.31 24.65
N SER A 50 40.70 -4.57 23.36
CA SER A 50 40.92 -5.91 22.81
C SER A 50 42.27 -5.98 22.11
N ARG A 51 42.77 -7.20 21.88
CA ARG A 51 43.94 -7.42 21.03
C ARG A 51 43.65 -7.06 19.56
N PRO A 52 44.67 -7.02 18.68
CA PRO A 52 44.48 -6.74 17.25
C PRO A 52 43.51 -7.71 16.57
N ASP A 53 43.45 -8.96 17.04
CA ASP A 53 42.53 -10.02 16.61
C ASP A 53 41.13 -9.94 17.26
N SER A 54 40.83 -8.85 17.98
CA SER A 54 39.60 -8.62 18.74
C SER A 54 39.36 -9.57 19.92
N SER A 55 40.35 -10.37 20.31
CA SER A 55 40.24 -11.23 21.50
C SER A 55 40.49 -10.45 22.81
N PRO A 56 39.81 -10.82 23.92
CA PRO A 56 40.12 -10.28 25.24
C PRO A 56 41.47 -10.82 25.75
N GLY A 57 42.18 -10.09 26.61
CA GLY A 57 43.47 -10.57 27.12
C GLY A 57 44.00 -9.88 28.37
N LEU A 58 44.72 -10.64 29.21
CA LEU A 58 45.32 -10.21 30.49
C LEU A 58 46.26 -8.99 30.38
N LEU A 59 46.92 -8.81 29.23
CA LEU A 59 47.87 -7.72 28.98
C LEU A 59 47.18 -6.34 28.79
N SER A 60 45.85 -6.28 28.73
CA SER A 60 45.13 -5.01 28.56
C SER A 60 45.02 -4.19 29.84
N LYS A 61 45.22 -4.75 31.04
CA LYS A 61 44.95 -4.03 32.30
C LYS A 61 45.74 -2.72 32.48
N PRO A 62 47.07 -2.67 32.28
CA PRO A 62 47.82 -1.41 32.41
C PRO A 62 47.45 -0.42 31.31
N ALA A 63 47.27 -0.89 30.07
CA ALA A 63 46.83 -0.06 28.96
C ALA A 63 45.42 0.49 29.16
N LYS A 64 44.53 -0.28 29.81
CA LYS A 64 43.16 0.10 30.15
C LYS A 64 43.16 1.22 31.18
N LEU A 65 43.99 1.10 32.22
CA LEU A 65 44.16 2.18 33.21
C LEU A 65 44.61 3.50 32.56
N ILE A 66 45.55 3.41 31.61
CA ILE A 66 46.02 4.59 30.85
C ILE A 66 44.91 5.14 29.95
N ALA A 67 44.16 4.27 29.27
CA ALA A 67 43.04 4.68 28.44
C ALA A 67 41.93 5.36 29.26
N ASP A 68 41.53 4.78 30.38
CA ASP A 68 40.51 5.33 31.26
C ASP A 68 40.93 6.68 31.87
N MET A 69 42.22 6.86 32.22
CA MET A 69 42.70 8.12 32.81
C MET A 69 43.03 9.22 31.79
N LEU A 70 43.55 8.88 30.61
CA LEU A 70 44.09 9.87 29.68
C LEU A 70 43.28 10.01 28.40
N VAL A 71 42.60 8.94 27.97
CA VAL A 71 41.86 8.91 26.70
C VAL A 71 40.40 9.21 26.94
N LEU A 72 39.73 8.50 27.85
CA LEU A 72 38.30 8.68 28.11
C LEU A 72 37.90 10.14 28.40
N PRO A 73 38.63 10.91 29.24
CA PRO A 73 38.27 12.31 29.53
C PRO A 73 38.49 13.27 28.35
N ARG A 74 39.19 12.83 27.30
CA ARG A 74 39.43 13.61 26.07
C ARG A 74 38.49 13.22 24.94
N MET A 75 37.72 12.15 25.09
CA MET A 75 36.72 11.76 24.10
C MET A 75 35.57 12.77 24.13
N LYS A 76 35.17 13.24 22.95
CA LYS A 76 34.01 14.12 22.80
C LYS A 76 32.73 13.30 22.80
N SER A 77 31.64 13.90 23.26
CA SER A 77 30.31 13.38 23.02
C SER A 77 29.93 13.49 21.54
N VAL A 78 29.02 12.63 21.12
CA VAL A 78 28.34 12.74 19.83
C VAL A 78 26.96 13.28 20.10
N GLN A 79 26.55 14.32 19.38
CA GLN A 79 25.23 14.91 19.52
C GLN A 79 24.42 14.64 18.25
N ILE A 80 23.19 14.20 18.45
CA ILE A 80 22.17 14.07 17.41
C ILE A 80 21.15 15.16 17.66
N ASP A 81 21.17 16.18 16.81
CA ASP A 81 20.22 17.29 16.86
C ASP A 81 18.90 16.87 16.20
N LEU A 82 17.81 16.94 16.96
CA LEU A 82 16.46 16.61 16.52
C LEU A 82 15.55 17.86 16.56
N ALA A 83 16.09 19.06 16.77
CA ALA A 83 15.31 20.29 16.84
C ALA A 83 14.51 20.53 15.55
N GLY A 84 15.10 20.33 14.37
CA GLY A 84 14.40 20.49 13.08
C GLY A 84 13.16 19.60 12.95
N PRO A 85 13.30 18.26 13.07
CA PRO A 85 12.17 17.34 13.09
C PRO A 85 11.12 17.66 14.15
N LEU A 86 11.53 17.93 15.41
CA LEU A 86 10.58 18.19 16.50
C LEU A 86 9.81 19.51 16.32
N ASN A 87 10.45 20.56 15.81
CA ASN A 87 9.77 21.80 15.45
C ASN A 87 8.77 21.59 14.31
N SER A 88 9.09 20.72 13.35
CA SER A 88 8.18 20.37 12.26
C SER A 88 6.96 19.59 12.77
N LEU A 89 7.12 18.80 13.83
CA LEU A 89 6.00 18.14 14.53
C LEU A 89 5.10 19.15 15.23
N ASP A 90 5.67 20.14 15.93
CA ASP A 90 4.88 21.22 16.55
C ASP A 90 4.03 21.94 15.50
N GLU A 91 4.62 22.31 14.36
CA GLU A 91 3.93 22.98 13.26
C GLU A 91 2.81 22.14 12.62
N LEU A 92 2.96 20.81 12.64
CA LEU A 92 1.94 19.87 12.17
C LEU A 92 0.78 19.82 13.17
N ILE A 93 1.08 19.67 14.47
CA ILE A 93 0.09 19.62 15.55
C ILE A 93 -0.71 20.92 15.62
N GLU A 94 -0.04 22.07 15.62
CA GLU A 94 -0.70 23.38 15.69
C GLU A 94 -1.69 23.59 14.54
N GLN A 95 -1.35 23.13 13.33
CA GLN A 95 -2.21 23.25 12.16
C GLN A 95 -3.41 22.30 12.21
N SER A 96 -3.21 21.09 12.71
CA SER A 96 -4.23 20.06 12.84
C SER A 96 -5.34 20.43 13.83
N LEU A 97 -5.06 21.31 14.78
CA LEU A 97 -6.03 21.82 15.77
C LEU A 97 -6.89 22.98 15.24
N GLY A 98 -6.77 23.35 13.96
CA GLY A 98 -7.58 24.38 13.31
C GLY A 98 -7.12 25.82 13.58
N PRO A 99 -7.71 26.83 12.90
CA PRO A 99 -7.39 28.23 13.15
C PRO A 99 -7.90 28.64 14.53
N ALA A 100 -6.98 28.98 15.44
CA ALA A 100 -7.30 29.72 16.65
C ALA A 100 -8.13 30.95 16.23
N SER A 101 -9.40 30.99 16.65
CA SER A 101 -10.32 32.08 16.39
C SER A 101 -9.62 33.42 16.62
N SER A 102 -9.78 34.33 15.67
CA SER A 102 -8.98 35.54 15.41
C SER A 102 -9.04 36.64 16.48
N HIS A 103 -8.81 36.29 17.75
CA HIS A 103 -8.70 37.22 18.86
C HIS A 103 -7.53 36.81 19.77
N ASP A 104 -6.34 37.31 19.42
CA ASP A 104 -5.21 37.67 20.30
C ASP A 104 -4.56 36.67 21.30
N ASP A 105 -4.99 35.41 21.48
CA ASP A 105 -4.44 34.57 22.57
C ASP A 105 -3.60 33.33 22.14
N GLU A 106 -2.39 33.26 22.71
CA GLU A 106 -1.49 32.14 23.03
C GLU A 106 -1.49 30.84 22.15
N GLN A 107 -0.29 30.38 21.78
CA GLN A 107 -0.03 29.13 21.01
C GLN A 107 -0.91 27.95 21.49
N SER A 108 -1.50 27.19 20.55
CA SER A 108 -2.35 26.03 20.84
C SER A 108 -1.60 24.91 21.59
N LEU A 109 -0.28 24.87 21.43
CA LEU A 109 0.64 24.06 22.24
C LEU A 109 1.00 24.79 23.54
N ILE A 110 0.59 24.20 24.67
CA ILE A 110 1.03 24.59 26.02
C ILE A 110 2.49 24.19 26.24
N GLN A 111 2.87 23.01 25.74
CA GLN A 111 4.23 22.51 25.79
C GLN A 111 4.60 21.91 24.44
N ARG A 112 5.71 22.42 23.87
CA ARG A 112 6.30 21.93 22.63
C ARG A 112 6.77 20.49 22.73
N THR A 113 6.85 19.84 21.57
CA THR A 113 7.30 18.46 21.44
C THR A 113 8.75 18.34 21.92
N HIS A 114 8.98 17.44 22.87
CA HIS A 114 10.30 17.18 23.43
C HIS A 114 10.48 15.70 23.76
N ILE A 115 11.73 15.26 23.89
CA ILE A 115 12.07 13.89 24.28
C ILE A 115 11.88 13.77 25.80
N ALA A 116 10.82 13.09 26.22
CA ALA A 116 10.52 12.88 27.63
C ALA A 116 11.34 11.71 28.23
N ARG A 117 11.67 10.71 27.40
CA ARG A 117 12.37 9.51 27.83
C ARG A 117 13.19 8.89 26.70
N LEU A 118 14.31 8.27 27.06
CA LEU A 118 15.12 7.42 26.19
C LEU A 118 15.30 6.03 26.79
N GLN A 119 15.39 5.02 25.93
CA GLN A 119 15.73 3.64 26.28
C GLN A 119 16.60 3.02 25.18
N THR A 120 17.66 2.32 25.59
CA THR A 120 18.50 1.53 24.68
C THR A 120 17.89 0.16 24.44
N GLU A 121 17.81 -0.26 23.18
CA GLU A 121 17.37 -1.59 22.74
C GLU A 121 18.53 -2.31 22.02
N GLU A 122 18.37 -3.58 21.66
CA GLU A 122 19.44 -4.36 21.01
C GLU A 122 19.84 -3.78 19.64
N THR A 123 18.89 -3.21 18.91
CA THR A 123 19.06 -2.72 17.55
C THR A 123 19.12 -1.19 17.45
N GLY A 124 18.91 -0.46 18.54
CA GLY A 124 18.86 1.01 18.48
C GLY A 124 18.47 1.70 19.79
N VAL A 125 17.96 2.93 19.65
CA VAL A 125 17.47 3.76 20.77
C VAL A 125 16.02 4.09 20.53
N ARG A 126 15.17 3.82 21.52
CA ARG A 126 13.77 4.25 21.54
C ARG A 126 13.63 5.57 22.30
N ALA A 127 12.98 6.53 21.68
CA ALA A 127 12.64 7.82 22.29
C ALA A 127 11.11 7.94 22.45
N TRP A 128 10.67 8.46 23.59
CA TRP A 128 9.28 8.86 23.78
C TRP A 128 9.19 10.36 23.69
N LEU A 129 8.36 10.84 22.77
CA LEU A 129 8.06 12.24 22.60
C LEU A 129 6.83 12.60 23.43
N ALA A 130 6.84 13.80 24.00
CA ALA A 130 5.70 14.36 24.73
C ALA A 130 5.47 15.80 24.28
N PHE A 131 4.21 16.20 24.24
CA PHE A 131 3.74 17.56 24.00
C PHE A 131 2.47 17.78 24.83
N GLN A 132 2.05 19.03 24.98
CA GLN A 132 0.81 19.37 25.69
C GLN A 132 0.02 20.38 24.86
N VAL A 133 -1.26 20.08 24.64
CA VAL A 133 -2.19 20.95 23.90
C VAL A 133 -3.20 21.57 24.84
N ARG A 134 -3.69 22.75 24.46
CA ARG A 134 -4.84 23.39 25.11
C ARG A 134 -6.12 22.69 24.67
N VAL A 135 -7.08 22.56 25.59
CA VAL A 135 -8.43 22.09 25.27
C VAL A 135 -9.08 23.12 24.35
N PRO A 136 -9.52 22.76 23.14
CA PRO A 136 -10.30 23.67 22.30
C PRO A 136 -11.58 24.10 23.03
N GLU A 137 -12.04 25.33 22.79
CA GLU A 137 -13.38 25.69 23.27
C GLU A 137 -14.40 24.76 22.63
N PRO A 138 -15.36 24.20 23.38
CA PRO A 138 -16.35 23.30 22.84
C PRO A 138 -17.19 24.07 21.81
N ALA A 139 -16.94 23.82 20.53
CA ALA A 139 -17.86 24.18 19.47
C ALA A 139 -19.12 23.32 19.69
N GLU A 140 -20.31 23.94 19.64
CA GLU A 140 -21.54 23.16 19.56
C GLU A 140 -21.43 22.28 18.31
N HIS A 141 -21.32 20.96 18.48
CA HIS A 141 -21.44 19.99 17.40
C HIS A 141 -22.88 20.03 16.90
N VAL A 142 -23.21 21.03 16.08
CA VAL A 142 -24.40 21.01 15.27
C VAL A 142 -24.12 20.00 14.17
N SER A 143 -24.92 18.95 14.07
CA SER A 143 -24.84 18.00 12.96
C SER A 143 -24.75 18.79 11.67
N GLU A 144 -23.63 18.66 10.95
CA GLU A 144 -23.44 19.41 9.73
C GLU A 144 -24.50 18.98 8.71
N PRO A 145 -25.12 19.92 7.99
CA PRO A 145 -26.04 19.56 6.93
C PRO A 145 -25.29 18.71 5.89
N THR A 146 -26.00 17.75 5.28
CA THR A 146 -25.50 16.97 4.13
C THR A 146 -24.88 17.88 3.09
N PHE A 147 -23.75 17.47 2.51
CA PHE A 147 -22.95 18.32 1.63
C PHE A 147 -23.75 18.86 0.44
N ASN A 148 -23.60 20.14 0.16
CA ASN A 148 -24.03 20.73 -1.11
C ASN A 148 -23.06 20.38 -2.24
N VAL A 149 -23.45 20.63 -3.50
CA VAL A 149 -22.65 20.26 -4.69
C VAL A 149 -21.23 20.85 -4.66
N SER A 150 -21.04 22.04 -4.09
CA SER A 150 -19.72 22.67 -4.00
C SER A 150 -18.86 22.06 -2.89
N GLU A 151 -19.48 21.64 -1.79
CA GLU A 151 -18.81 20.94 -0.68
C GLU A 151 -18.41 19.52 -1.10
N LEU A 152 -19.27 18.78 -1.81
CA LEU A 152 -18.94 17.48 -2.40
C LEU A 152 -17.71 17.56 -3.31
N ALA A 153 -17.58 18.63 -4.11
CA ALA A 153 -16.41 18.82 -4.97
C ALA A 153 -15.13 19.13 -4.18
N GLN A 154 -15.23 19.91 -3.10
CA GLN A 154 -14.10 20.18 -2.21
C GLN A 154 -13.66 18.91 -1.48
N TRP A 155 -14.63 18.11 -1.04
CA TRP A 155 -14.42 16.83 -0.38
C TRP A 155 -13.73 15.81 -1.28
N GLN A 156 -14.24 15.62 -2.51
CA GLN A 156 -13.57 14.80 -3.54
C GLN A 156 -12.13 15.23 -3.78
N THR A 157 -11.85 16.54 -3.73
CA THR A 157 -10.48 17.03 -3.89
C THR A 157 -9.59 16.66 -2.70
N LEU A 158 -10.11 16.69 -1.47
CA LEU A 158 -9.35 16.29 -0.28
C LEU A 158 -9.01 14.79 -0.31
N GLU A 159 -9.96 13.95 -0.74
CA GLU A 159 -9.73 12.53 -0.94
C GLU A 159 -8.69 12.25 -2.03
N ASP A 160 -8.74 13.00 -3.14
CA ASP A 160 -7.73 12.90 -4.19
C ASP A 160 -6.34 13.32 -3.67
N GLU A 161 -6.25 14.34 -2.82
CA GLU A 161 -4.98 14.71 -2.17
C GLU A 161 -4.48 13.61 -1.22
N LEU A 162 -5.39 12.94 -0.50
CA LEU A 162 -5.03 11.82 0.37
C LEU A 162 -4.55 10.60 -0.42
N ASP A 163 -5.23 10.22 -1.51
CA ASP A 163 -4.77 9.14 -2.40
C ASP A 163 -3.39 9.48 -3.01
N GLY A 164 -3.21 10.72 -3.47
CA GLY A 164 -1.93 11.16 -4.01
C GLY A 164 -0.82 11.12 -2.97
N PHE A 165 -1.09 11.60 -1.74
CA PHE A 165 -0.19 11.50 -0.60
C PHE A 165 0.20 10.04 -0.31
N LEU A 166 -0.78 9.15 -0.15
CA LEU A 166 -0.54 7.73 0.14
C LEU A 166 0.24 7.06 -0.98
N THR A 167 -0.13 7.32 -2.24
CA THR A 167 0.57 6.81 -3.42
C THR A 167 2.04 7.23 -3.41
N THR A 168 2.33 8.50 -3.12
CA THR A 168 3.70 9.00 -3.04
C THR A 168 4.47 8.33 -1.91
N ILE A 169 3.93 8.33 -0.69
CA ILE A 169 4.62 7.75 0.49
C ILE A 169 4.88 6.26 0.29
N ILE A 170 3.87 5.50 -0.12
CA ILE A 170 3.99 4.05 -0.33
C ILE A 170 4.97 3.73 -1.46
N SER A 171 4.99 4.52 -2.53
CA SER A 171 5.99 4.38 -3.59
C SER A 171 7.40 4.64 -3.05
N THR A 172 7.61 5.69 -2.26
CA THR A 172 8.92 5.98 -1.66
C THR A 172 9.38 4.85 -0.74
N LEU A 173 8.50 4.37 0.15
CA LEU A 173 8.81 3.26 1.05
C LEU A 173 9.12 1.97 0.27
N ALA A 174 8.36 1.66 -0.77
CA ALA A 174 8.58 0.48 -1.60
C ALA A 174 9.91 0.53 -2.38
N HIS A 175 10.35 1.71 -2.83
CA HIS A 175 11.67 1.90 -3.44
C HIS A 175 12.81 1.75 -2.42
N SER A 176 12.56 2.07 -1.14
CA SER A 176 13.56 1.97 -0.08
C SER A 176 13.82 0.54 0.41
N THR A 177 13.17 -0.47 -0.16
CA THR A 177 13.34 -1.88 0.22
C THR A 177 13.47 -2.79 -0.99
N ASN A 178 14.29 -3.85 -0.84
CA ASN A 178 14.39 -4.94 -1.81
C ASN A 178 13.45 -6.12 -1.46
N SER A 179 12.71 -6.04 -0.35
CA SER A 179 11.77 -7.07 0.06
C SER A 179 10.49 -6.97 -0.77
N HIS A 180 10.32 -7.86 -1.75
CA HIS A 180 9.07 -7.99 -2.50
C HIS A 180 7.87 -8.22 -1.57
N ALA A 181 8.08 -9.04 -0.53
CA ALA A 181 7.12 -9.30 0.51
C ALA A 181 6.59 -8.00 1.15
N LEU A 182 7.48 -7.07 1.49
CA LEU A 182 7.13 -5.80 2.10
C LEU A 182 6.45 -4.85 1.10
N ARG A 183 6.92 -4.82 -0.16
CA ARG A 183 6.28 -4.02 -1.22
C ARG A 183 4.81 -4.40 -1.42
N ILE A 184 4.50 -5.70 -1.41
CA ILE A 184 3.12 -6.18 -1.53
C ILE A 184 2.27 -5.78 -0.32
N GLU A 185 2.79 -5.81 0.90
CA GLU A 185 2.02 -5.34 2.07
C GLU A 185 1.81 -3.82 2.04
N LEU A 186 2.79 -3.05 1.54
CA LEU A 186 2.63 -1.61 1.32
C LEU A 186 1.56 -1.31 0.25
N LEU A 187 1.56 -2.06 -0.86
CA LEU A 187 0.48 -1.97 -1.86
C LEU A 187 -0.88 -2.32 -1.25
N ALA A 188 -0.92 -3.30 -0.35
CA ALA A 188 -2.15 -3.69 0.34
C ALA A 188 -2.79 -2.51 1.07
N VAL A 189 -1.97 -1.76 1.81
CA VAL A 189 -2.40 -0.56 2.54
C VAL A 189 -2.96 0.49 1.57
N LEU A 190 -2.31 0.70 0.41
CA LEU A 190 -2.81 1.64 -0.60
C LEU A 190 -4.15 1.20 -1.18
N LEU A 191 -4.28 -0.07 -1.56
CA LEU A 191 -5.51 -0.59 -2.17
C LEU A 191 -6.67 -0.52 -1.17
N ASP A 192 -6.45 -0.89 0.08
CA ASP A 192 -7.48 -0.81 1.11
C ASP A 192 -7.92 0.64 1.39
N ALA A 193 -6.97 1.57 1.45
CA ALA A 193 -7.32 2.99 1.60
C ALA A 193 -8.15 3.48 0.42
N ARG A 194 -7.81 3.10 -0.82
CA ARG A 194 -8.60 3.47 -2.01
C ARG A 194 -9.97 2.82 -2.05
N HIS A 195 -10.12 1.58 -1.58
CA HIS A 195 -11.42 0.94 -1.43
C HIS A 195 -12.29 1.69 -0.41
N ALA A 196 -11.72 2.05 0.75
CA ALA A 196 -12.41 2.83 1.76
C ALA A 196 -12.81 4.23 1.26
N ILE A 197 -11.95 4.93 0.51
CA ILE A 197 -12.32 6.18 -0.18
C ILE A 197 -13.49 5.95 -1.14
N ALA A 198 -13.42 4.92 -1.98
CA ALA A 198 -14.47 4.62 -2.95
C ALA A 198 -15.81 4.27 -2.28
N GLU A 199 -15.78 3.64 -1.10
CA GLU A 199 -16.97 3.35 -0.30
C GLU A 199 -17.53 4.62 0.36
N ALA A 200 -16.66 5.42 0.99
CA ALA A 200 -17.04 6.68 1.62
C ALA A 200 -17.77 7.60 0.62
N LEU A 201 -17.28 7.71 -0.62
CA LEU A 201 -17.91 8.45 -1.72
C LEU A 201 -19.37 8.07 -2.03
N THR A 202 -19.84 6.91 -1.56
CA THR A 202 -21.21 6.43 -1.75
C THR A 202 -22.11 6.62 -0.54
N VAL A 203 -21.53 6.91 0.63
CA VAL A 203 -22.24 7.03 1.92
C VAL A 203 -22.16 8.47 2.38
N ASP A 204 -23.29 9.18 2.35
CA ASP A 204 -23.42 10.55 2.89
C ASP A 204 -23.89 10.45 4.35
N ASP A 205 -22.94 10.33 5.28
CA ASP A 205 -23.21 10.28 6.72
C ASP A 205 -22.56 11.49 7.44
N PRO A 206 -23.36 12.49 7.85
CA PRO A 206 -22.86 13.68 8.54
C PRO A 206 -22.45 13.45 10.00
N GLU A 207 -22.70 12.28 10.58
CA GLU A 207 -22.28 11.96 11.96
C GLU A 207 -20.84 11.41 12.04
N HIS A 208 -20.23 11.08 10.89
CA HIS A 208 -18.90 10.46 10.81
C HIS A 208 -17.97 11.29 9.92
N ASP A 209 -16.72 11.49 10.36
CA ASP A 209 -15.64 12.04 9.51
C ASP A 209 -14.87 10.87 8.87
N PRO A 210 -15.20 10.50 7.62
CA PRO A 210 -14.58 9.35 6.96
C PRO A 210 -13.10 9.58 6.69
N VAL A 211 -12.63 10.83 6.57
CA VAL A 211 -11.22 11.13 6.23
C VAL A 211 -10.34 10.93 7.45
N ARG A 212 -10.78 11.35 8.64
CA ARG A 212 -10.08 11.09 9.90
C ARG A 212 -10.00 9.59 10.19
N GLU A 213 -11.12 8.88 10.11
CA GLU A 213 -11.16 7.43 10.33
C GLU A 213 -10.28 6.68 9.31
N LEU A 214 -10.36 7.07 8.04
CA LEU A 214 -9.52 6.53 6.97
C LEU A 214 -8.02 6.76 7.26
N PHE A 215 -7.63 7.95 7.72
CA PHE A 215 -6.25 8.21 8.08
C PHE A 215 -5.78 7.29 9.21
N LEU A 216 -6.56 7.19 10.30
CA LEU A 216 -6.20 6.39 11.47
C LEU A 216 -6.08 4.91 11.14
N THR A 217 -7.08 4.36 10.44
CA THR A 217 -7.09 2.95 10.02
C THR A 217 -5.96 2.64 9.04
N THR A 218 -5.66 3.55 8.11
CA THR A 218 -4.50 3.43 7.20
C THR A 218 -3.19 3.48 7.98
N TRP A 219 -3.06 4.41 8.95
CA TRP A 219 -1.86 4.58 9.76
C TRP A 219 -1.57 3.37 10.64
N GLU A 220 -2.59 2.78 11.27
CA GLU A 220 -2.46 1.57 12.08
C GLU A 220 -1.87 0.39 11.30
N ARG A 221 -2.16 0.33 9.99
CA ARG A 221 -1.64 -0.72 9.10
C ARG A 221 -0.28 -0.37 8.51
N LEU A 222 -0.02 0.91 8.23
CA LEU A 222 1.25 1.36 7.65
C LEU A 222 2.38 1.36 8.69
N ARG A 223 2.11 1.75 9.93
CA ARG A 223 3.12 1.91 10.99
C ARG A 223 3.98 0.66 11.21
N PRO A 224 3.44 -0.56 11.39
CA PRO A 224 4.26 -1.75 11.58
C PRO A 224 5.20 -2.05 10.41
N LEU A 225 4.77 -1.76 9.18
CA LEU A 225 5.59 -1.95 7.98
C LEU A 225 6.77 -0.98 7.96
N MET A 226 6.56 0.26 8.39
CA MET A 226 7.64 1.24 8.53
C MET A 226 8.61 0.89 9.66
N SER A 227 8.15 0.33 10.77
CA SER A 227 9.02 -0.18 11.82
C SER A 227 9.86 -1.40 11.36
N GLU A 228 9.33 -2.23 10.47
CA GLU A 228 10.12 -3.28 9.82
C GLU A 228 11.21 -2.70 8.92
N LEU A 229 10.90 -1.62 8.17
CA LEU A 229 11.87 -0.89 7.34
C LEU A 229 13.01 -0.30 8.17
N GLU A 230 12.73 0.30 9.34
CA GLU A 230 13.77 0.86 10.22
C GLU A 230 14.83 -0.17 10.65
N GLY A 231 14.48 -1.45 10.67
CA GLY A 231 15.39 -2.55 10.99
C GLY A 231 16.26 -3.04 9.82
N LEU A 232 16.07 -2.48 8.62
CA LEU A 232 16.75 -2.89 7.39
C LEU A 232 17.69 -1.79 6.88
N GLU A 233 18.59 -2.14 5.95
CA GLU A 233 19.26 -1.12 5.13
C GLU A 233 18.19 -0.45 4.25
N THR A 234 18.01 0.86 4.39
CA THR A 234 17.00 1.66 3.67
C THR A 234 17.67 2.70 2.76
N PRO A 235 18.16 2.30 1.57
CA PRO A 235 18.82 3.21 0.65
C PRO A 235 17.95 4.43 0.37
N GLY A 236 18.52 5.63 0.55
CA GLY A 236 17.81 6.90 0.34
C GLY A 236 17.04 7.45 1.55
N LEU A 237 16.83 6.64 2.61
CA LEU A 237 16.22 7.08 3.88
C LEU A 237 17.22 7.09 5.06
N GLU A 238 18.43 6.55 4.85
CA GLU A 238 19.46 6.28 5.87
C GLU A 238 20.10 7.50 6.57
N ALA A 239 20.09 8.69 5.97
CA ALA A 239 21.00 9.76 6.41
C ALA A 239 20.45 10.72 7.48
N ASP A 240 19.12 10.84 7.65
CA ASP A 240 18.55 12.05 8.28
C ASP A 240 17.41 11.80 9.29
N PHE A 241 17.25 10.58 9.84
CA PHE A 241 16.12 10.23 10.74
C PHE A 241 14.72 10.54 10.17
N LYS A 242 14.60 10.75 8.85
CA LYS A 242 13.37 11.15 8.15
C LYS A 242 12.23 10.16 8.36
N LEU A 243 12.54 8.86 8.28
CA LEU A 243 11.56 7.81 8.53
C LEU A 243 11.04 7.86 9.98
N ALA A 244 11.94 7.97 10.95
CA ALA A 244 11.56 8.10 12.36
C ALA A 244 10.74 9.38 12.64
N ALA A 245 11.10 10.50 12.01
CA ALA A 245 10.36 11.76 12.11
C ALA A 245 8.96 11.65 11.48
N PHE A 246 8.84 11.00 10.33
CA PHE A 246 7.56 10.73 9.67
C PHE A 246 6.66 9.83 10.53
N ILE A 247 7.22 8.76 11.09
CA ILE A 247 6.50 7.88 12.04
C ILE A 247 6.03 8.68 13.26
N ALA A 248 6.91 9.50 13.84
CA ALA A 248 6.55 10.37 14.96
C ALA A 248 5.43 11.36 14.60
N GLY A 249 5.40 11.86 13.36
CA GLY A 249 4.36 12.74 12.82
C GLY A 249 2.98 12.12 12.86
N GLY A 250 2.79 10.97 12.22
CA GLY A 250 1.47 10.32 12.25
C GLY A 250 1.13 9.74 13.62
N ASP A 251 2.12 9.35 14.43
CA ASP A 251 1.90 8.96 15.82
C ASP A 251 1.40 10.11 16.70
N ALA A 252 1.91 11.33 16.47
CA ALA A 252 1.44 12.53 17.15
C ALA A 252 -0.02 12.84 16.78
N LEU A 253 -0.38 12.74 15.48
CA LEU A 253 -1.77 12.90 15.03
C LEU A 253 -2.69 11.86 15.68
N ARG A 254 -2.29 10.58 15.69
CA ARG A 254 -3.03 9.52 16.39
C ARG A 254 -3.16 9.80 17.89
N ALA A 255 -2.11 10.32 18.53
CA ALA A 255 -2.14 10.67 19.95
C ALA A 255 -3.09 11.85 20.23
N LEU A 256 -3.21 12.81 19.32
CA LEU A 256 -4.19 13.91 19.41
C LEU A 256 -5.62 13.39 19.36
N ASP A 257 -5.95 12.52 18.40
CA ASP A 257 -7.30 11.94 18.29
C ASP A 257 -7.69 11.13 19.53
N ALA A 258 -6.71 10.44 20.15
CA ALA A 258 -6.93 9.70 21.38
C ALA A 258 -7.28 10.58 22.61
N LEU A 259 -7.08 11.90 22.55
CA LEU A 259 -7.44 12.82 23.64
C LEU A 259 -8.95 13.04 23.74
N GLY A 260 -9.72 12.75 22.68
CA GLY A 260 -11.16 12.86 22.65
C GLY A 260 -11.68 13.71 21.48
N PRO A 261 -13.00 13.66 21.21
CA PRO A 261 -13.61 14.33 20.05
C PRO A 261 -13.44 15.85 20.07
N GLU A 262 -13.30 16.45 21.25
CA GLU A 262 -12.99 17.87 21.44
C GLU A 262 -11.60 18.30 20.95
N TYR A 263 -10.68 17.34 20.72
CA TYR A 263 -9.36 17.54 20.11
C TYR A 263 -9.28 16.93 18.70
N GLY A 264 -10.43 16.57 18.12
CA GLY A 264 -10.49 16.00 16.78
C GLY A 264 -9.68 16.87 15.82
N PHE A 265 -8.72 16.26 15.14
CA PHE A 265 -7.92 16.96 14.15
C PHE A 265 -8.58 16.90 12.79
N GLU A 266 -8.43 17.95 12.01
CA GLU A 266 -8.79 17.95 10.60
C GLU A 266 -7.60 17.50 9.75
N ILE A 267 -7.83 16.53 8.86
CA ILE A 267 -6.87 16.26 7.78
C ILE A 267 -7.01 17.34 6.73
N THR A 268 -6.00 18.21 6.63
CA THR A 268 -5.94 19.28 5.64
C THR A 268 -4.87 18.99 4.59
N ARG A 269 -5.01 19.59 3.39
CA ARG A 269 -4.00 19.45 2.30
C ARG A 269 -2.61 19.89 2.73
N ASP A 270 -2.55 20.99 3.47
CA ASP A 270 -1.29 21.53 3.97
C ASP A 270 -0.72 20.65 5.10
N GLY A 271 -1.58 20.06 5.95
CA GLY A 271 -1.19 19.06 6.94
C GLY A 271 -0.58 17.81 6.30
N LEU A 272 -1.20 17.26 5.25
CA LEU A 272 -0.64 16.15 4.46
C LEU A 272 0.72 16.52 3.86
N ARG A 273 0.87 17.73 3.34
CA ARG A 273 2.14 18.21 2.79
C ARG A 273 3.22 18.35 3.85
N LYS A 274 2.90 18.88 5.04
CA LYS A 274 3.84 18.97 6.16
C LYS A 274 4.25 17.59 6.66
N LEU A 275 3.30 16.67 6.81
CA LEU A 275 3.59 15.28 7.17
C LEU A 275 4.53 14.64 6.12
N ALA A 276 4.25 14.79 4.83
CA ALA A 276 5.13 14.30 3.77
C ALA A 276 6.54 14.91 3.80
N ARG A 277 6.69 16.17 4.21
CA ARG A 277 8.00 16.85 4.31
C ARG A 277 8.90 16.20 5.37
N LEU A 278 8.34 15.58 6.40
CA LEU A 278 9.12 14.81 7.38
C LEU A 278 9.87 13.65 6.71
N LEU A 279 9.29 13.05 5.67
CA LEU A 279 9.91 11.94 4.93
C LEU A 279 10.70 12.40 3.70
N LEU A 280 10.12 13.27 2.86
CA LEU A 280 10.68 13.61 1.54
C LEU A 280 11.45 14.94 1.53
N ALA A 281 11.41 15.71 2.61
CA ALA A 281 12.02 17.05 2.70
C ALA A 281 11.62 17.96 1.52
N GLU A 282 12.59 18.48 0.76
CA GLU A 282 12.35 19.36 -0.38
C GLU A 282 11.80 18.64 -1.62
N ALA A 283 11.80 17.30 -1.65
CA ALA A 283 11.27 16.51 -2.75
C ALA A 283 9.74 16.33 -2.71
N VAL A 284 9.05 16.86 -1.69
CA VAL A 284 7.58 16.86 -1.63
C VAL A 284 7.01 17.70 -2.79
N PRO A 285 6.05 17.17 -3.56
CA PRO A 285 5.43 17.94 -4.64
C PRO A 285 4.59 19.11 -4.09
N PRO A 286 4.35 20.17 -4.89
CA PRO A 286 3.54 21.32 -4.46
C PRO A 286 2.06 20.96 -4.24
N SER A 287 1.59 19.89 -4.88
CA SER A 287 0.23 19.33 -4.80
C SER A 287 0.31 17.83 -5.02
N PHE A 288 -0.55 17.04 -4.38
CA PHE A 288 -0.66 15.60 -4.67
C PHE A 288 -1.68 15.32 -5.80
N THR A 289 -2.41 16.36 -6.24
CA THR A 289 -3.34 16.32 -7.37
C THR A 289 -2.88 17.20 -8.55
N PRO A 290 -3.38 16.97 -9.78
CA PRO A 290 -4.31 15.91 -10.19
C PRO A 290 -3.64 14.53 -10.18
N LEU A 291 -4.44 13.50 -9.94
CA LEU A 291 -3.97 12.12 -9.97
C LEU A 291 -3.93 11.64 -11.43
N PRO A 292 -2.76 11.15 -11.93
CA PRO A 292 -2.67 10.68 -13.30
C PRO A 292 -3.67 9.56 -13.58
N LEU A 293 -4.37 9.64 -14.71
CA LEU A 293 -5.28 8.58 -15.17
C LEU A 293 -4.58 7.54 -16.07
N GLU A 294 -3.33 7.82 -16.42
CA GLU A 294 -2.51 6.98 -17.27
C GLU A 294 -1.84 5.84 -16.48
N VAL A 295 -1.47 4.79 -17.21
CA VAL A 295 -0.67 3.69 -16.68
C VAL A 295 0.74 4.19 -16.38
N ASP A 296 1.29 3.81 -15.22
CA ASP A 296 2.65 4.12 -14.79
C ASP A 296 3.49 2.83 -14.78
N PRO A 297 4.34 2.59 -15.80
CA PRO A 297 5.13 1.36 -15.89
C PRO A 297 6.08 1.16 -14.70
N ALA A 298 6.62 2.25 -14.14
CA ALA A 298 7.50 2.14 -12.98
C ALA A 298 6.73 1.69 -11.73
N PHE A 299 5.49 2.17 -11.57
CA PHE A 299 4.60 1.71 -10.50
C PHE A 299 4.21 0.24 -10.67
N ARG A 300 3.91 -0.18 -11.89
CA ARG A 300 3.57 -1.58 -12.20
C ARG A 300 4.73 -2.53 -11.92
N ASP A 301 5.94 -2.21 -12.38
CA ASP A 301 7.16 -2.99 -12.10
C ASP A 301 7.46 -3.04 -10.59
N LEU A 302 7.36 -1.90 -9.90
CA LEU A 302 7.64 -1.80 -8.46
C LEU A 302 6.85 -2.82 -7.63
N PHE A 303 5.59 -3.06 -8.01
CA PHE A 303 4.68 -3.97 -7.33
C PHE A 303 4.45 -5.31 -8.04
N GLY A 304 5.22 -5.62 -9.09
CA GLY A 304 5.24 -6.94 -9.71
C GLY A 304 4.16 -7.20 -10.75
N PHE A 305 3.48 -6.17 -11.27
CA PHE A 305 2.48 -6.32 -12.34
C PHE A 305 3.10 -6.54 -13.73
N ASP A 306 4.41 -6.29 -13.90
CA ASP A 306 5.13 -6.46 -15.18
C ASP A 306 6.07 -7.67 -15.20
N ALA A 307 6.06 -8.50 -14.15
CA ALA A 307 7.01 -9.60 -13.97
C ALA A 307 6.81 -10.82 -14.90
N SER A 308 5.74 -10.83 -15.71
CA SER A 308 5.63 -11.64 -16.92
C SER A 308 5.85 -10.72 -18.12
N GLY A 309 7.02 -10.82 -18.76
CA GLY A 309 7.42 -9.95 -19.87
C GLY A 309 6.26 -9.60 -20.80
N GLU A 310 6.05 -8.30 -20.96
CA GLU A 310 5.07 -7.71 -21.86
C GLU A 310 3.65 -8.28 -21.67
N ALA A 311 2.95 -7.75 -20.67
CA ALA A 311 1.57 -7.33 -20.90
C ALA A 311 1.56 -6.16 -21.91
N GLU A 312 2.14 -6.36 -23.10
CA GLU A 312 1.50 -5.81 -24.28
C GLU A 312 0.13 -6.46 -24.27
N PHE A 313 -0.86 -5.70 -23.80
CA PHE A 313 -2.24 -5.90 -24.17
C PHE A 313 -2.27 -5.70 -25.68
N THR A 314 -1.81 -6.72 -26.41
CA THR A 314 -1.85 -6.77 -27.86
C THR A 314 -3.30 -6.55 -28.20
N THR A 315 -3.61 -5.36 -28.70
CA THR A 315 -4.67 -5.23 -29.66
C THR A 315 -4.46 -6.39 -30.62
N VAL A 316 -5.52 -7.14 -30.89
CA VAL A 316 -5.52 -7.95 -32.10
C VAL A 316 -5.53 -6.94 -33.25
N GLU A 317 -4.40 -6.30 -33.53
CA GLU A 317 -4.10 -5.83 -34.86
C GLU A 317 -4.00 -7.10 -35.69
N SER A 318 -5.00 -7.29 -36.54
CA SER A 318 -5.03 -8.33 -37.55
C SER A 318 -3.66 -8.46 -38.18
N THR A 319 -2.94 -9.54 -37.88
CA THR A 319 -1.65 -9.83 -38.50
C THR A 319 -1.81 -9.77 -40.01
N PRO A 320 -1.01 -8.98 -40.75
CA PRO A 320 -0.99 -9.09 -42.20
C PRO A 320 -0.53 -10.51 -42.54
N HIS A 321 -1.34 -11.19 -43.36
CA HIS A 321 -1.14 -12.56 -43.81
C HIS A 321 0.34 -12.88 -44.08
N ARG A 322 0.89 -13.86 -43.35
CA ARG A 322 2.04 -14.63 -43.84
C ARG A 322 1.51 -15.58 -44.90
N ASP A 323 1.74 -15.23 -46.16
CA ASP A 323 1.56 -16.11 -47.31
C ASP A 323 2.37 -17.40 -47.10
N VAL A 324 1.71 -18.46 -46.63
CA VAL A 324 2.24 -19.82 -46.73
C VAL A 324 2.09 -20.25 -48.18
N SER A 325 3.16 -20.07 -48.95
CA SER A 325 3.30 -20.60 -50.31
C SER A 325 3.24 -22.13 -50.27
N PHE A 326 2.03 -22.69 -50.39
CA PHE A 326 1.84 -24.09 -50.77
C PHE A 326 2.11 -24.22 -52.28
N GLY A 327 2.98 -25.18 -52.61
CA GLY A 327 3.36 -25.51 -53.98
C GLY A 327 2.14 -25.68 -54.90
N ARG A 328 2.26 -25.10 -56.10
CA ARG A 328 1.24 -24.97 -57.14
C ARG A 328 0.81 -26.31 -57.76
N VAL A 329 0.20 -27.25 -57.04
CA VAL A 329 -0.60 -28.33 -57.65
C VAL A 329 -1.61 -28.88 -56.61
N GLY A 330 -2.77 -28.22 -56.42
CA GLY A 330 -3.80 -28.80 -55.54
C GLY A 330 -4.96 -27.90 -55.11
N ALA A 331 -4.85 -26.57 -55.23
CA ALA A 331 -5.82 -25.62 -54.67
C ALA A 331 -7.13 -25.42 -55.48
N TRP A 332 -7.44 -26.27 -56.47
CA TRP A 332 -8.60 -26.06 -57.36
C TRP A 332 -9.85 -26.88 -57.00
N LEU A 333 -9.79 -27.78 -56.02
CA LEU A 333 -10.90 -28.72 -55.76
C LEU A 333 -11.53 -28.64 -54.37
N LEU A 334 -11.14 -27.69 -53.51
CA LEU A 334 -11.79 -27.46 -52.23
C LEU A 334 -11.79 -25.96 -51.91
N PRO A 335 -12.94 -25.27 -51.83
CA PRO A 335 -12.99 -24.03 -51.09
C PRO A 335 -12.77 -24.38 -49.63
N THR A 336 -11.58 -24.10 -49.10
CA THR A 336 -11.39 -23.97 -47.65
C THR A 336 -12.19 -22.76 -47.22
N ALA A 337 -13.46 -22.98 -46.87
CA ALA A 337 -14.22 -22.04 -46.07
C ALA A 337 -13.61 -22.08 -44.66
N TYR A 338 -12.59 -21.27 -44.43
CA TYR A 338 -12.32 -20.82 -43.08
C TYR A 338 -13.48 -19.91 -42.73
N ALA A 339 -14.42 -20.45 -41.94
CA ALA A 339 -15.32 -19.61 -41.16
C ALA A 339 -14.41 -18.92 -40.14
N ASP A 340 -13.89 -17.75 -40.52
CA ASP A 340 -13.19 -16.87 -39.60
C ASP A 340 -14.26 -16.36 -38.62
N THR A 341 -14.41 -17.08 -37.51
CA THR A 341 -15.36 -16.73 -36.46
C THR A 341 -14.90 -15.41 -35.86
N VAL A 342 -15.75 -14.39 -35.94
CA VAL A 342 -15.49 -13.08 -35.33
C VAL A 342 -15.12 -13.28 -33.85
N PRO A 343 -13.98 -12.77 -33.37
CA PRO A 343 -13.59 -12.93 -31.97
C PRO A 343 -14.69 -12.43 -31.02
N PRO A 344 -14.96 -13.11 -29.89
CA PRO A 344 -16.05 -12.73 -28.99
C PRO A 344 -16.01 -11.27 -28.55
N ALA A 345 -14.82 -10.74 -28.26
CA ALA A 345 -14.64 -9.33 -27.89
C ALA A 345 -15.13 -8.35 -28.96
N VAL A 346 -14.89 -8.68 -30.24
CA VAL A 346 -15.33 -7.88 -31.39
C VAL A 346 -16.84 -8.01 -31.57
N ALA A 347 -17.39 -9.22 -31.42
CA ALA A 347 -18.83 -9.48 -31.52
C ALA A 347 -19.63 -8.80 -30.39
N LEU A 348 -19.04 -8.64 -29.21
CA LEU A 348 -19.64 -7.96 -28.06
C LEU A 348 -19.60 -6.43 -28.15
N LYS A 349 -18.85 -5.86 -29.10
CA LYS A 349 -18.71 -4.40 -29.22
C LYS A 349 -20.05 -3.74 -29.53
N GLY A 350 -20.54 -2.93 -28.58
CA GLY A 350 -21.83 -2.24 -28.68
C GLY A 350 -23.05 -3.14 -28.42
N LEU A 351 -22.85 -4.42 -28.07
CA LEU A 351 -23.95 -5.35 -27.83
C LEU A 351 -24.46 -5.22 -26.40
N VAL A 352 -25.73 -4.82 -26.27
CA VAL A 352 -26.47 -4.82 -24.99
C VAL A 352 -27.31 -6.10 -24.90
N PRO A 353 -27.28 -6.84 -23.79
CA PRO A 353 -28.15 -8.00 -23.62
C PRO A 353 -29.61 -7.57 -23.51
N GLN A 354 -30.44 -8.20 -24.34
CA GLN A 354 -31.88 -8.05 -24.44
C GLN A 354 -32.52 -9.43 -24.51
N LEU A 355 -33.81 -9.55 -24.18
CA LEU A 355 -34.48 -10.85 -24.14
C LEU A 355 -34.36 -11.62 -25.47
N GLU A 356 -34.43 -10.91 -26.60
CA GLU A 356 -34.32 -11.51 -27.94
C GLU A 356 -32.93 -12.02 -28.31
N ASN A 357 -31.86 -11.50 -27.69
CA ASN A 357 -30.48 -11.87 -28.01
C ASN A 357 -29.74 -12.55 -26.84
N LEU A 358 -30.42 -12.76 -25.71
CA LEU A 358 -29.79 -13.13 -24.43
C LEU A 358 -28.97 -14.42 -24.53
N ASN A 359 -29.51 -15.47 -25.14
CA ASN A 359 -28.78 -16.74 -25.26
C ASN A 359 -27.47 -16.57 -26.04
N HIS A 360 -27.53 -15.87 -27.18
CA HIS A 360 -26.34 -15.59 -27.99
C HIS A 360 -25.34 -14.69 -27.25
N TYR A 361 -25.83 -13.68 -26.53
CA TYR A 361 -25.00 -12.83 -25.69
C TYR A 361 -24.26 -13.64 -24.63
N LEU A 362 -24.97 -14.51 -23.89
CA LEU A 362 -24.38 -15.34 -22.85
C LEU A 362 -23.35 -16.33 -23.39
N GLU A 363 -23.57 -16.90 -24.59
CA GLU A 363 -22.58 -17.74 -25.28
C GLU A 363 -21.32 -16.95 -25.65
N LEU A 364 -21.47 -15.73 -26.19
CA LEU A 364 -20.33 -14.86 -26.53
C LEU A 364 -19.52 -14.48 -25.29
N VAL A 365 -20.19 -14.11 -24.19
CA VAL A 365 -19.50 -13.78 -22.94
C VAL A 365 -18.83 -15.01 -22.35
N ALA A 366 -19.49 -16.18 -22.36
CA ALA A 366 -18.90 -17.42 -21.90
C ALA A 366 -17.62 -17.77 -22.68
N SER A 367 -17.62 -17.64 -24.02
CA SER A 367 -16.44 -17.84 -24.86
C SER A 367 -15.34 -16.82 -24.54
N LEU A 368 -15.70 -15.54 -24.39
CA LEU A 368 -14.74 -14.49 -24.05
C LEU A 368 -14.03 -14.79 -22.72
N LEU A 369 -14.78 -15.09 -21.65
CA LEU A 369 -14.21 -15.33 -20.33
C LEU A 369 -13.27 -16.54 -20.32
N GLU A 370 -13.65 -17.60 -21.04
CA GLU A 370 -12.83 -18.80 -21.23
C GLU A 370 -11.54 -18.50 -21.98
N GLU A 371 -11.65 -17.81 -23.12
CA GLU A 371 -10.51 -17.45 -23.97
C GLU A 371 -9.50 -16.61 -23.21
N GLN A 372 -9.95 -15.59 -22.46
CA GLN A 372 -9.06 -14.73 -21.68
C GLN A 372 -8.42 -15.47 -20.50
N ALA A 373 -9.18 -16.31 -19.78
CA ALA A 373 -8.61 -17.12 -18.69
C ALA A 373 -7.55 -18.09 -19.20
N ASN A 374 -7.82 -18.77 -20.32
CA ASN A 374 -6.86 -19.68 -20.96
C ASN A 374 -5.63 -18.95 -21.50
N ALA A 375 -5.82 -17.79 -22.13
CA ALA A 375 -4.72 -16.95 -22.60
C ALA A 375 -3.82 -16.48 -21.45
N TRP A 376 -4.42 -16.09 -20.32
CA TRP A 376 -3.66 -15.71 -19.11
C TRP A 376 -2.86 -16.90 -18.55
N LEU A 377 -3.45 -18.10 -18.44
CA LEU A 377 -2.76 -19.30 -17.98
C LEU A 377 -1.60 -19.70 -18.91
N ALA A 378 -1.78 -19.56 -20.23
CA ALA A 378 -0.73 -19.84 -21.20
C ALA A 378 0.49 -18.92 -21.02
N LYS A 379 0.28 -17.66 -20.63
CA LYS A 379 1.35 -16.70 -20.30
C LYS A 379 1.95 -16.94 -18.90
N ASN A 380 1.18 -17.49 -17.97
CA ASN A 380 1.54 -17.68 -16.55
C ASN A 380 1.72 -19.16 -16.18
N ASN A 381 2.59 -19.85 -16.91
CA ASN A 381 2.85 -21.29 -16.74
C ASN A 381 3.43 -21.72 -15.39
N LYS A 382 3.72 -20.79 -14.48
CA LYS A 382 4.16 -21.05 -13.10
C LYS A 382 2.99 -21.20 -12.11
N MET A 383 1.75 -20.91 -12.54
CA MET A 383 0.56 -21.13 -11.72
C MET A 383 0.46 -22.61 -11.33
N PRO A 384 0.34 -22.97 -10.04
CA PRO A 384 0.15 -24.36 -9.65
C PRO A 384 -1.11 -24.96 -10.30
N ASP A 385 -1.04 -26.20 -10.81
CA ASP A 385 -2.16 -26.86 -11.52
C ASP A 385 -3.47 -26.82 -10.72
N ARG A 386 -3.38 -27.09 -9.41
CA ARG A 386 -4.52 -26.99 -8.49
C ARG A 386 -5.22 -25.62 -8.55
N MET A 387 -4.49 -24.54 -8.79
CA MET A 387 -5.04 -23.19 -8.90
C MET A 387 -5.51 -22.88 -10.31
N ALA A 388 -4.78 -23.36 -11.33
CA ALA A 388 -5.15 -23.19 -12.73
C ALA A 388 -6.56 -23.76 -13.01
N GLU A 389 -6.88 -24.95 -12.49
CA GLU A 389 -8.21 -25.59 -12.60
C GLU A 389 -9.35 -24.76 -11.98
N ARG A 390 -9.03 -23.83 -11.07
CA ARG A 390 -10.01 -23.01 -10.37
C ARG A 390 -10.18 -21.62 -10.98
N LEU A 391 -9.35 -21.24 -11.94
CA LEU A 391 -9.34 -19.89 -12.49
C LEU A 391 -10.58 -19.59 -13.32
N ASP A 392 -10.93 -20.45 -14.30
CA ASP A 392 -12.10 -20.25 -15.15
C ASP A 392 -13.42 -20.08 -14.34
N PRO A 393 -13.78 -20.99 -13.40
CA PRO A 393 -14.99 -20.82 -12.61
C PRO A 393 -14.92 -19.60 -11.68
N LEU A 394 -13.73 -19.21 -11.20
CA LEU A 394 -13.54 -18.00 -10.40
C LEU A 394 -13.84 -16.76 -11.24
N VAL A 395 -13.26 -16.64 -12.44
CA VAL A 395 -13.45 -15.50 -13.33
C VAL A 395 -14.92 -15.36 -13.74
N ARG A 396 -15.55 -16.46 -14.15
CA ARG A 396 -16.97 -16.47 -14.50
C ARG A 396 -17.88 -16.09 -13.34
N ALA A 397 -17.62 -16.62 -12.14
CA ALA A 397 -18.41 -16.31 -10.96
C ALA A 397 -18.25 -14.85 -10.52
N THR A 398 -17.03 -14.31 -10.59
CA THR A 398 -16.78 -12.89 -10.31
C THR A 398 -17.53 -12.01 -11.31
N ALA A 399 -17.37 -12.24 -12.62
CA ALA A 399 -18.10 -11.48 -13.64
C ALA A 399 -19.62 -11.54 -13.43
N TRP A 400 -20.15 -12.71 -13.04
CA TRP A 400 -21.59 -12.86 -12.78
C TRP A 400 -22.01 -12.05 -11.56
N LYS A 401 -21.25 -12.17 -10.47
CA LYS A 401 -21.55 -11.50 -9.20
C LYS A 401 -21.43 -9.97 -9.29
N GLU A 402 -20.49 -9.48 -10.09
CA GLU A 402 -20.19 -8.06 -10.24
C GLU A 402 -21.13 -7.36 -11.22
N SER A 403 -21.38 -7.95 -12.39
CA SER A 403 -22.15 -7.29 -13.44
C SER A 403 -23.31 -8.12 -14.00
N CYS A 404 -23.51 -9.34 -13.53
CA CYS A 404 -24.30 -10.35 -14.26
C CYS A 404 -23.78 -10.51 -15.70
N TRP A 405 -22.46 -10.56 -15.91
CA TRP A 405 -21.84 -10.67 -17.24
C TRP A 405 -22.13 -9.50 -18.20
N ARG A 406 -22.49 -8.31 -17.68
CA ARG A 406 -22.81 -7.14 -18.51
C ARG A 406 -21.62 -6.18 -18.62
N GLN A 407 -21.11 -5.99 -19.83
CA GLN A 407 -20.25 -4.82 -20.12
C GLN A 407 -21.08 -3.55 -20.33
N LEU A 408 -22.19 -3.68 -21.05
CA LEU A 408 -23.03 -2.57 -21.51
C LEU A 408 -24.46 -2.72 -20.99
N VAL A 409 -25.13 -1.59 -20.78
CA VAL A 409 -26.53 -1.45 -20.38
C VAL A 409 -27.21 -0.36 -21.23
N GLY A 410 -28.52 -0.18 -21.03
CA GLY A 410 -29.31 0.80 -21.76
C GLY A 410 -30.04 0.18 -22.94
N SER A 411 -30.21 0.95 -24.02
CA SER A 411 -30.87 0.48 -25.24
C SER A 411 -29.84 0.10 -26.29
N SER A 412 -30.21 -0.77 -27.23
CA SER A 412 -29.31 -1.12 -28.35
C SER A 412 -28.92 0.07 -29.24
N SER A 413 -29.73 1.15 -29.24
CA SER A 413 -29.44 2.40 -29.96
C SER A 413 -28.55 3.39 -29.18
N ASP A 414 -28.42 3.21 -27.87
CA ASP A 414 -27.63 4.05 -26.98
C ASP A 414 -26.98 3.17 -25.89
N PRO A 415 -25.99 2.35 -26.28
CA PRO A 415 -25.28 1.48 -25.35
C PRO A 415 -24.39 2.30 -24.43
N GLN A 416 -24.52 2.07 -23.12
CA GLN A 416 -23.72 2.73 -22.09
C GLN A 416 -22.93 1.69 -21.31
N VAL A 417 -21.67 1.99 -20.95
CA VAL A 417 -20.89 1.10 -20.08
C VAL A 417 -21.58 0.97 -18.72
N LEU A 418 -21.67 -0.25 -18.19
CA LEU A 418 -22.17 -0.46 -16.84
C LEU A 418 -21.24 0.22 -15.83
N ARG A 419 -21.80 1.06 -14.97
CA ARG A 419 -21.06 1.72 -13.88
C ARG A 419 -21.75 1.47 -12.54
N SER A 420 -20.98 1.17 -11.50
CA SER A 420 -21.48 1.17 -10.13
C SER A 420 -21.57 2.59 -9.57
N SER A 421 -22.27 2.75 -8.44
CA SER A 421 -22.30 4.03 -7.69
C SER A 421 -20.89 4.47 -7.24
N GLY A 422 -20.02 3.52 -6.88
CA GLY A 422 -18.63 3.77 -6.51
C GLY A 422 -17.67 3.98 -7.70
N GLY A 423 -18.17 4.04 -8.93
CA GLY A 423 -17.37 4.33 -10.13
C GLY A 423 -16.67 3.14 -10.78
N ALA A 424 -16.99 1.92 -10.36
CA ALA A 424 -16.47 0.71 -10.99
C ALA A 424 -17.12 0.45 -12.36
N VAL A 425 -16.38 -0.09 -13.34
CA VAL A 425 -16.80 -0.15 -14.74
C VAL A 425 -16.79 -1.54 -15.36
N GLY A 426 -17.76 -1.79 -16.24
CA GLY A 426 -17.78 -2.93 -17.16
C GLY A 426 -18.04 -4.29 -16.53
N MET A 427 -17.73 -5.35 -17.26
CA MET A 427 -18.10 -6.73 -16.94
C MET A 427 -17.50 -7.23 -15.62
N MET A 428 -16.26 -6.85 -15.33
CA MET A 428 -15.57 -7.21 -14.10
C MET A 428 -15.74 -6.16 -12.99
N GLN A 429 -16.47 -5.07 -13.24
CA GLN A 429 -16.63 -3.91 -12.34
C GLN A 429 -15.29 -3.45 -11.74
N ILE A 430 -14.35 -3.06 -12.60
CA ILE A 430 -13.04 -2.57 -12.14
C ILE A 430 -13.16 -1.11 -11.71
N ASN A 431 -12.74 -0.80 -10.49
CA ASN A 431 -12.69 0.58 -10.01
C ASN A 431 -11.39 1.26 -10.46
N GLY A 432 -11.49 2.18 -11.41
CA GLY A 432 -10.34 2.92 -11.96
C GLY A 432 -9.64 3.83 -10.94
N ARG A 433 -10.31 4.25 -9.86
CA ARG A 433 -9.68 4.96 -8.74
C ARG A 433 -8.79 4.00 -7.94
N VAL A 434 -9.32 2.85 -7.56
CA VAL A 434 -8.59 1.82 -6.79
C VAL A 434 -7.35 1.36 -7.55
N TRP A 435 -7.49 1.06 -8.83
CA TRP A 435 -6.42 0.51 -9.66
C TRP A 435 -5.73 1.54 -10.57
N ARG A 436 -5.85 2.83 -10.22
CA ARG A 436 -5.11 3.91 -10.87
C ARG A 436 -3.62 3.59 -10.90
N LYS A 437 -2.94 4.02 -11.97
CA LYS A 437 -1.55 3.73 -12.33
C LYS A 437 -1.28 2.30 -12.82
N VAL A 438 -2.20 1.36 -12.58
CA VAL A 438 -2.04 -0.04 -12.99
C VAL A 438 -2.76 -0.31 -14.31
N TYR A 439 -4.00 0.17 -14.47
CA TYR A 439 -4.80 -0.04 -15.69
C TYR A 439 -5.26 1.28 -16.32
N ASP A 440 -5.45 1.23 -17.63
CA ASP A 440 -5.95 2.33 -18.45
C ASP A 440 -7.48 2.44 -18.33
N LEU A 441 -7.98 3.56 -17.81
CA LEU A 441 -9.41 3.77 -17.59
C LEU A 441 -10.22 3.80 -18.88
N ASP A 442 -9.69 4.40 -19.95
CA ASP A 442 -10.40 4.50 -21.22
C ASP A 442 -10.56 3.11 -21.83
N ARG A 443 -9.53 2.26 -21.73
CA ARG A 443 -9.60 0.88 -22.20
C ARG A 443 -10.51 0.02 -21.33
N LEU A 444 -10.49 0.17 -20.01
CA LEU A 444 -11.43 -0.52 -19.11
C LEU A 444 -12.90 -0.26 -19.49
N VAL A 445 -13.19 0.94 -20.01
CA VAL A 445 -14.54 1.34 -20.44
C VAL A 445 -14.86 0.80 -21.84
N ASN A 446 -13.94 0.95 -22.79
CA ASN A 446 -14.21 0.78 -24.21
C ASN A 446 -13.90 -0.63 -24.75
N GLU A 447 -13.09 -1.41 -24.05
CA GLU A 447 -12.58 -2.73 -24.49
C GLU A 447 -13.00 -3.81 -23.47
N VAL A 448 -13.95 -4.68 -23.85
CA VAL A 448 -14.49 -5.72 -22.95
C VAL A 448 -13.44 -6.78 -22.59
N ASP A 449 -12.58 -7.13 -23.53
CA ASP A 449 -11.43 -8.02 -23.33
C ASP A 449 -10.39 -7.40 -22.41
N TYR A 450 -10.11 -6.09 -22.53
CA TYR A 450 -9.24 -5.38 -21.59
C TYR A 450 -9.83 -5.38 -20.18
N ASN A 451 -11.13 -5.11 -20.05
CA ASN A 451 -11.84 -5.15 -18.76
C ASN A 451 -11.78 -6.54 -18.10
N VAL A 452 -12.03 -7.60 -18.89
CA VAL A 452 -11.92 -8.99 -18.43
C VAL A 452 -10.49 -9.34 -18.03
N ASN A 453 -9.50 -8.99 -18.86
CA ASN A 453 -8.09 -9.26 -18.56
C ASN A 453 -7.61 -8.55 -17.30
N ALA A 454 -7.97 -7.29 -17.11
CA ALA A 454 -7.67 -6.56 -15.87
C ALA A 454 -8.30 -7.25 -14.65
N GLY A 455 -9.54 -7.72 -14.76
CA GLY A 455 -10.18 -8.49 -13.69
C GLY A 455 -9.49 -9.82 -13.39
N ILE A 456 -9.03 -10.56 -14.41
CA ILE A 456 -8.25 -11.79 -14.23
C ILE A 456 -6.92 -11.48 -13.52
N ASP A 457 -6.22 -10.44 -13.96
CA ASP A 457 -4.95 -9.99 -13.37
C ASP A 457 -5.11 -9.61 -11.89
N ILE A 458 -6.16 -8.85 -11.55
CA ILE A 458 -6.50 -8.51 -10.16
C ILE A 458 -6.84 -9.75 -9.32
N LEU A 459 -7.69 -10.65 -9.84
CA LEU A 459 -8.08 -11.88 -9.13
C LEU A 459 -6.85 -12.76 -8.83
N THR A 460 -5.97 -12.91 -9.81
CA THR A 460 -4.77 -13.72 -9.67
C THR A 460 -3.73 -13.07 -8.76
N HIS A 461 -3.58 -11.74 -8.81
CA HIS A 461 -2.80 -10.98 -7.83
C HIS A 461 -3.31 -11.22 -6.39
N TYR A 462 -4.61 -11.05 -6.15
CA TYR A 462 -5.19 -11.33 -4.83
C TYR A 462 -5.04 -12.79 -4.38
N MET A 463 -5.14 -13.74 -5.32
CA MET A 463 -4.95 -15.15 -5.00
C MET A 463 -3.50 -15.49 -4.65
N LEU A 464 -2.54 -15.07 -5.48
CA LEU A 464 -1.14 -15.46 -5.37
C LEU A 464 -0.40 -14.64 -4.30
N ASP A 465 -0.51 -13.33 -4.37
CA ASP A 465 0.32 -12.42 -3.57
C ASP A 465 -0.25 -12.18 -2.17
N TYR A 466 -1.53 -12.49 -1.96
CA TYR A 466 -2.21 -12.36 -0.67
C TYR A 466 -2.77 -13.68 -0.14
N ALA A 467 -3.74 -14.32 -0.81
CA ALA A 467 -4.45 -15.48 -0.24
C ALA A 467 -3.53 -16.67 0.03
N ILE A 468 -2.68 -17.04 -0.93
CA ILE A 468 -1.68 -18.11 -0.75
C ILE A 468 -0.65 -17.69 0.28
N ARG A 469 -0.09 -16.49 0.14
CA ARG A 469 0.97 -15.98 1.02
C ARG A 469 0.56 -15.88 2.49
N LYS A 470 -0.70 -15.51 2.76
CA LYS A 470 -1.28 -15.44 4.11
C LYS A 470 -1.85 -16.78 4.59
N GLY A 471 -1.61 -17.86 3.86
CA GLY A 471 -1.92 -19.22 4.30
C GLY A 471 -3.42 -19.54 4.35
N GLU A 472 -4.26 -18.89 3.53
CA GLU A 472 -5.71 -19.14 3.59
C GLU A 472 -6.07 -20.59 3.23
N HIS A 473 -5.27 -21.23 2.36
CA HIS A 473 -5.38 -22.66 2.04
C HIS A 473 -4.96 -23.60 3.19
N GLU A 474 -4.27 -23.10 4.21
CA GLU A 474 -3.88 -23.86 5.41
C GLU A 474 -4.98 -23.82 6.48
N GLN A 475 -5.97 -22.94 6.33
CA GLN A 475 -7.14 -22.86 7.21
C GLN A 475 -8.13 -24.00 6.93
N PRO A 476 -9.01 -24.36 7.89
CA PRO A 476 -10.08 -25.31 7.66
C PRO A 476 -10.92 -24.93 6.44
N GLY A 477 -11.05 -25.86 5.48
CA GLY A 477 -11.66 -25.59 4.17
C GLY A 477 -10.68 -25.75 3.00
N GLY A 478 -9.36 -25.70 3.26
CA GLY A 478 -8.34 -25.98 2.25
C GLY A 478 -8.36 -25.00 1.08
N ASP A 479 -8.14 -25.48 -0.13
CA ASP A 479 -8.02 -24.64 -1.33
C ASP A 479 -9.28 -23.83 -1.68
N ASP A 480 -10.46 -24.23 -1.21
CA ASP A 480 -11.70 -23.45 -1.40
C ASP A 480 -11.63 -22.08 -0.69
N ASN A 481 -10.82 -21.97 0.36
CA ASN A 481 -10.57 -20.72 1.05
C ASN A 481 -9.80 -19.71 0.19
N LEU A 482 -8.99 -20.16 -0.76
CA LEU A 482 -8.31 -19.26 -1.68
C LEU A 482 -9.32 -18.51 -2.55
N ILE A 483 -10.35 -19.21 -3.03
CA ILE A 483 -11.41 -18.63 -3.87
C ILE A 483 -12.25 -17.62 -3.07
N LYS A 484 -12.65 -17.98 -1.85
CA LYS A 484 -13.41 -17.08 -0.97
C LYS A 484 -12.61 -15.85 -0.57
N ALA A 485 -11.34 -16.05 -0.20
CA ALA A 485 -10.43 -14.97 0.17
C ALA A 485 -10.17 -14.02 -1.00
N THR A 486 -9.87 -14.57 -2.18
CA THR A 486 -9.64 -13.79 -3.40
C THR A 486 -10.84 -12.92 -3.74
N TYR A 487 -12.06 -13.44 -3.70
CA TYR A 487 -13.25 -12.63 -3.99
C TYR A 487 -13.53 -11.60 -2.89
N ALA A 488 -13.36 -11.96 -1.61
CA ALA A 488 -13.52 -11.01 -0.52
C ALA A 488 -12.56 -9.81 -0.66
N ALA A 489 -11.30 -10.08 -1.07
CA ALA A 489 -10.33 -9.05 -1.39
C ALA A 489 -10.66 -8.29 -2.69
N TYR A 490 -11.19 -8.97 -3.71
CA TYR A 490 -11.66 -8.31 -4.94
C TYR A 490 -12.76 -7.29 -4.67
N ASN A 491 -13.67 -7.63 -3.76
CA ASN A 491 -14.81 -6.80 -3.44
C ASN A 491 -14.48 -5.64 -2.48
N GLY A 492 -13.59 -5.84 -1.50
CA GLY A 492 -13.33 -4.84 -0.44
C GLY A 492 -11.88 -4.40 -0.26
N GLY A 493 -10.93 -4.99 -0.98
CA GLY A 493 -9.49 -4.79 -0.80
C GLY A 493 -8.82 -5.84 0.10
N PRO A 494 -7.47 -5.90 0.11
CA PRO A 494 -6.68 -6.89 0.86
C PRO A 494 -7.01 -7.06 2.34
N GLY A 495 -7.51 -6.05 3.03
CA GLY A 495 -7.91 -6.09 4.44
C GLY A 495 -9.12 -7.02 4.68
N HIS A 496 -9.92 -7.25 3.64
CA HIS A 496 -11.10 -8.11 3.68
C HIS A 496 -10.80 -9.59 3.41
N LEU A 497 -9.55 -9.95 3.10
CA LEU A 497 -9.14 -11.31 2.69
C LEU A 497 -9.68 -12.43 3.59
N SER A 498 -9.73 -12.21 4.91
CA SER A 498 -10.14 -13.23 5.89
C SER A 498 -11.61 -13.12 6.34
N ARG A 499 -12.38 -12.13 5.86
CA ARG A 499 -13.71 -11.81 6.41
C ARG A 499 -14.71 -12.96 6.27
N TYR A 500 -14.61 -13.75 5.20
CA TYR A 500 -15.52 -14.86 4.92
C TYR A 500 -15.57 -15.93 6.03
N ARG A 501 -14.52 -16.01 6.88
CA ARG A 501 -14.40 -16.96 8.00
C ARG A 501 -14.40 -16.30 9.37
N ARG A 502 -14.59 -14.98 9.46
CA ARG A 502 -14.59 -14.24 10.73
C ARG A 502 -16.01 -14.11 11.28
N ASP A 503 -16.15 -14.38 12.58
CA ASP A 503 -17.45 -14.30 13.26
C ASP A 503 -17.98 -12.86 13.35
N ASP A 504 -17.09 -11.88 13.47
CA ASP A 504 -17.39 -10.45 13.59
C ASP A 504 -17.71 -9.75 12.25
N THR A 505 -17.66 -10.47 11.13
CA THR A 505 -18.01 -9.89 9.83
C THR A 505 -19.52 -9.58 9.76
N SER A 506 -19.85 -8.39 9.25
CA SER A 506 -21.23 -7.90 9.17
C SER A 506 -22.12 -8.83 8.34
N SER A 507 -23.43 -8.84 8.62
CA SER A 507 -24.39 -9.67 7.89
C SER A 507 -24.44 -9.35 6.40
N GLN A 508 -24.25 -8.08 6.04
CA GLN A 508 -24.21 -7.62 4.65
C GLN A 508 -23.01 -8.20 3.90
N LEU A 509 -21.80 -8.09 4.46
CA LEU A 509 -20.60 -8.64 3.85
C LEU A 509 -20.66 -10.18 3.76
N LYS A 510 -21.17 -10.86 4.79
CA LYS A 510 -21.43 -12.31 4.75
C LYS A 510 -22.40 -12.69 3.63
N ALA A 511 -23.45 -11.90 3.40
CA ALA A 511 -24.40 -12.16 2.32
C ALA A 511 -23.74 -12.03 0.93
N ILE A 512 -22.86 -11.05 0.74
CA ILE A 512 -22.08 -10.86 -0.49
C ILE A 512 -21.19 -12.09 -0.75
N ASP A 513 -20.42 -12.52 0.25
CA ASP A 513 -19.49 -13.64 0.12
C ASP A 513 -20.23 -14.97 -0.10
N ASN A 514 -21.35 -15.19 0.58
CA ASN A 514 -22.20 -16.37 0.38
C ASN A 514 -22.84 -16.41 -1.00
N ALA A 515 -23.32 -15.27 -1.51
CA ALA A 515 -23.88 -15.18 -2.85
C ALA A 515 -22.83 -15.51 -3.91
N PHE A 516 -21.63 -14.93 -3.80
CA PHE A 516 -20.51 -15.28 -4.66
C PHE A 516 -20.16 -16.78 -4.59
N TRP A 517 -20.04 -17.34 -3.39
CA TRP A 517 -19.71 -18.75 -3.22
C TRP A 517 -20.73 -19.69 -3.87
N ASN A 518 -22.02 -19.34 -3.81
CA ASN A 518 -23.08 -20.07 -4.50
C ASN A 518 -22.91 -19.99 -6.03
N HIS A 519 -22.58 -18.81 -6.58
CA HIS A 519 -22.30 -18.67 -8.02
C HIS A 519 -21.09 -19.50 -8.45
N TYR A 520 -19.98 -19.42 -7.69
CA TYR A 520 -18.77 -20.19 -7.96
C TYR A 520 -19.01 -21.70 -7.96
N THR A 521 -19.68 -22.22 -6.93
CA THR A 521 -19.96 -23.66 -6.83
C THR A 521 -20.93 -24.15 -7.91
N THR A 522 -21.88 -23.32 -8.32
CA THR A 522 -22.79 -23.62 -9.45
C THR A 522 -22.02 -23.70 -10.76
N ILE A 523 -21.20 -22.70 -11.07
CA ILE A 523 -20.41 -22.65 -12.31
C ILE A 523 -19.35 -23.75 -12.34
N LYS A 524 -18.68 -24.03 -11.22
CA LYS A 524 -17.73 -25.15 -11.08
C LYS A 524 -18.39 -26.51 -11.35
N ALA A 525 -19.69 -26.64 -11.14
CA ALA A 525 -20.47 -27.84 -11.46
C ALA A 525 -21.00 -27.84 -12.92
N GLU A 526 -20.51 -26.95 -13.78
CA GLU A 526 -20.95 -26.74 -15.17
C GLU A 526 -22.45 -26.40 -15.28
N GLN A 527 -22.99 -25.75 -14.24
CA GLN A 527 -24.38 -25.28 -14.20
C GLN A 527 -24.44 -23.76 -14.37
N TRP A 528 -25.59 -23.30 -14.88
CA TRP A 528 -25.86 -21.87 -15.00
C TRP A 528 -26.40 -21.32 -13.68
N PRO A 529 -25.90 -20.16 -13.21
CA PRO A 529 -26.58 -19.39 -12.18
C PRO A 529 -28.01 -19.05 -12.60
N ASP A 530 -28.88 -18.70 -11.64
CA ASP A 530 -30.25 -18.29 -11.94
C ASP A 530 -30.26 -17.01 -12.79
N ILE A 531 -30.49 -17.18 -14.10
CA ILE A 531 -30.51 -16.09 -15.08
C ILE A 531 -31.59 -15.06 -14.71
N SER A 532 -32.70 -15.50 -14.13
CA SER A 532 -33.84 -14.64 -13.79
C SER A 532 -33.54 -13.67 -12.64
N SER A 533 -32.51 -13.93 -11.84
CA SER A 533 -32.06 -12.99 -10.81
C SER A 533 -31.36 -11.76 -11.40
N CYS A 534 -30.89 -11.85 -12.64
CA CYS A 534 -30.03 -10.87 -13.30
C CYS A 534 -30.69 -10.21 -14.52
N TYR A 535 -31.46 -10.99 -15.27
CA TYR A 535 -32.14 -10.55 -16.48
C TYR A 535 -33.63 -10.70 -16.26
N ALA A 536 -34.40 -9.66 -16.55
CA ALA A 536 -35.86 -9.73 -16.49
C ALA A 536 -36.36 -10.73 -17.55
N VAL A 537 -36.61 -11.96 -17.12
CA VAL A 537 -37.31 -12.96 -17.94
C VAL A 537 -38.80 -12.66 -17.78
N GLY A 538 -39.43 -12.14 -18.82
CA GLY A 538 -40.89 -11.96 -18.81
C GLY A 538 -41.58 -13.32 -18.60
N GLN A 539 -42.59 -13.36 -17.72
CA GLN A 539 -43.57 -14.46 -17.69
C GLN A 539 -44.45 -14.43 -18.95
#